data_AF-A0A9X3DYI5-F1
#
_entry.id   AF-A0A9X3DYI5-F1
#
_cell.length_a   1.000
_cell.length_b   1.000
_cell.length_c   1.000
_cell.angle_alpha   90.00
_cell.angle_beta   90.00
_cell.angle_gamma   90.00
#
_symmetry.space_group_name_H-M   'P 1'
#
loop_
_entity.id
_entity.type
_entity.pdbx_description
1 polymer ?
#
loop_
_entity_poly.entity_id
_entity_poly.type
_entity_poly.pdbx_seq_one_letter_code
_entity_poly.pdbx_strand_id
1 'polypeptide(L)'
;MKKILAVVILVPIAIVAVALSVANRHAVALSLDPFNSTDPAVVISMPLFVLIFAAIALGVVIGGIGTWLGQGRWRRQSRRLRHELQDAKRENAQYRAAASPATALPTPRRAA
;
A
#
# COMPACT_ATOMS: atom_id res chain seq x y z
N MET A 1 -3.26 1.84 -12.31
CA MET A 1 -4.47 2.21 -11.55
C MET A 1 -4.15 2.85 -10.20
N LYS A 2 -3.38 2.22 -9.29
CA LYS A 2 -3.09 2.76 -7.94
C LYS A 2 -2.51 4.19 -7.92
N LYS A 3 -1.62 4.53 -8.87
CA LYS A 3 -1.04 5.88 -8.99
C LYS A 3 -2.05 6.95 -9.38
N ILE A 4 -3.05 6.61 -10.20
CA ILE A 4 -4.10 7.55 -10.63
C ILE A 4 -5.00 7.88 -9.44
N LEU A 5 -5.41 6.87 -8.67
CA LEU A 5 -6.20 7.07 -7.46
C LEU A 5 -5.46 7.94 -6.42
N ALA A 6 -4.15 7.72 -6.25
CA ALA A 6 -3.32 8.56 -5.38
C ALA A 6 -3.30 10.02 -5.84
N VAL A 7 -3.13 10.28 -7.15
CA VAL A 7 -3.16 11.65 -7.70
C VAL A 7 -4.54 12.29 -7.52
N VAL A 8 -5.62 11.56 -7.79
CA VAL A 8 -7.00 12.04 -7.63
C VAL A 8 -7.32 12.40 -6.17
N ILE A 9 -6.72 11.74 -5.19
CA ILE A 9 -6.90 12.06 -3.77
C ILE A 9 -5.95 13.19 -3.34
N LEU A 10 -4.69 13.15 -3.76
CA LEU A 10 -3.65 14.06 -3.26
C LEU A 10 -3.79 15.47 -3.84
N VAL A 11 -4.24 15.60 -5.09
CA VAL A 11 -4.41 16.91 -5.75
C VAL A 11 -5.47 17.77 -5.07
N PRO A 12 -6.70 17.30 -4.80
CA PRO A 12 -7.69 18.07 -4.04
C PRO A 12 -7.21 18.46 -2.65
N ILE A 13 -6.55 17.53 -1.93
CA ILE A 13 -5.99 17.81 -0.60
C ILE A 13 -4.95 18.93 -0.69
N ALA A 14 -4.07 18.89 -1.68
CA ALA A 14 -3.08 19.93 -1.92
C ALA A 14 -3.73 21.29 -2.24
N ILE A 15 -4.79 21.31 -3.06
CA ILE A 15 -5.54 22.54 -3.38
C ILE A 15 -6.13 23.14 -2.11
N VAL A 16 -6.78 22.34 -1.26
CA VAL A 16 -7.35 22.82 0.01
C VAL A 16 -6.27 23.35 0.95
N ALA A 17 -5.13 22.64 1.05
CA ALA A 17 -4.00 23.08 1.86
C ALA A 17 -3.44 24.44 1.38
N VAL A 18 -3.28 24.62 0.07
CA VAL A 18 -2.82 25.90 -0.53
C VAL A 18 -3.84 27.00 -0.30
N ALA A 19 -5.14 26.74 -0.50
CA ALA A 19 -6.19 27.73 -0.26
C ALA A 19 -6.22 28.19 1.20
N LEU A 20 -6.15 27.25 2.15
CA LEU A 20 -6.05 27.55 3.58
C LEU A 20 -4.77 28.32 3.92
N SER A 21 -3.65 28.02 3.25
CA SER A 21 -2.39 28.73 3.41
C SER A 21 -2.45 30.18 2.95
N VAL A 22 -3.08 30.45 1.81
CA VAL A 22 -3.21 31.79 1.26
C VAL A 22 -4.19 32.62 2.10
N ALA A 23 -5.31 32.02 2.51
CA ALA A 23 -6.33 32.68 3.34
C ALA A 23 -5.80 32.98 4.76
N ASN A 24 -5.01 32.07 5.34
CA ASN A 24 -4.50 32.18 6.71
C ASN A 24 -2.98 32.36 6.71
N ARG A 25 -2.50 33.31 5.90
CA ARG A 25 -1.09 33.73 5.90
C ARG A 25 -0.68 34.44 7.20
N HIS A 26 -1.65 34.96 7.94
CA HIS A 26 -1.46 35.55 9.26
C HIS A 26 -1.39 34.46 10.33
N ALA A 27 -0.74 34.77 11.46
CA ALA A 27 -0.73 33.85 12.60
C ALA A 27 -2.15 33.71 13.15
N VAL A 28 -2.63 32.46 13.24
CA VAL A 28 -3.93 32.13 13.86
C VAL A 28 -3.64 31.51 15.22
N ALA A 29 -4.34 31.97 16.25
CA ALA A 29 -4.25 31.40 17.59
C ALA A 29 -4.95 30.04 17.61
N LEU A 30 -4.18 28.97 17.70
CA LEU A 30 -4.70 27.61 17.85
C LEU A 30 -4.74 27.26 19.34
N SER A 31 -5.95 27.06 19.87
CA SER A 31 -6.14 26.45 21.18
C SER A 31 -6.04 24.93 21.07
N LEU A 32 -5.19 24.31 21.90
CA LEU A 32 -5.09 22.85 22.03
C LEU A 32 -5.91 22.29 23.20
N ASP A 33 -6.75 23.13 23.83
CA ASP A 33 -7.64 22.73 24.92
C ASP A 33 -9.08 22.54 24.40
N PRO A 34 -9.60 21.30 24.35
CA PRO A 34 -10.96 21.03 23.88
C PRO A 34 -12.03 21.24 24.96
N PHE A 35 -11.66 21.52 26.22
CA PHE A 35 -12.59 21.59 27.36
C PHE A 35 -12.76 23.00 27.92
N ASN A 36 -11.80 23.91 27.72
CA ASN A 36 -11.91 25.29 28.18
C ASN A 36 -11.63 26.31 27.07
N SER A 37 -12.70 26.87 26.51
CA SER A 37 -12.64 27.89 25.45
C SER A 37 -12.25 29.28 25.98
N THR A 38 -12.38 29.51 27.28
CA THR A 38 -12.31 30.83 27.91
C THR A 38 -10.91 31.17 28.41
N ASP A 39 -10.16 30.17 28.88
CA ASP A 39 -8.77 30.33 29.33
C ASP A 39 -7.96 29.07 28.97
N PRO A 40 -7.56 28.93 27.70
CA PRO A 40 -6.88 27.73 27.25
C PRO A 40 -5.46 27.65 27.81
N ALA A 41 -5.10 26.54 28.45
CA ALA A 41 -3.78 26.36 29.04
C ALA A 41 -2.63 26.39 28.00
N VAL A 42 -2.92 26.05 26.74
CA VAL A 42 -1.94 26.04 25.65
C VAL A 42 -2.54 26.66 24.39
N VAL A 43 -2.08 27.87 24.07
CA VAL A 43 -2.38 28.58 22.83
C VAL A 43 -1.09 28.71 22.01
N ILE A 44 -1.11 28.19 20.78
CA ILE A 44 0.02 28.32 19.86
C ILE A 44 -0.40 29.20 18.69
N SER A 45 0.28 30.33 18.53
CA SER A 45 0.09 31.20 17.38
C SER A 45 1.00 30.78 16.24
N MET A 46 0.43 30.17 15.22
CA MET A 46 1.15 29.80 14.00
C MET A 46 0.23 29.94 12.78
N PRO A 47 0.79 30.19 11.57
CA PRO A 47 -0.01 30.12 10.36
C PRO A 47 -0.60 28.71 10.17
N LEU A 48 -1.88 28.62 9.79
CA LEU A 48 -2.57 27.32 9.69
C LEU A 48 -1.94 26.35 8.69
N PHE A 49 -1.22 26.86 7.68
CA PHE A 49 -0.53 26.00 6.73
C PHE A 49 0.52 25.12 7.38
N VAL A 50 1.23 25.63 8.40
CA VAL A 50 2.27 24.87 9.12
C VAL A 50 1.65 23.65 9.78
N LEU A 51 0.50 23.84 10.43
CA LEU A 51 -0.26 22.77 11.07
C LEU A 51 -0.73 21.72 10.05
N ILE A 52 -1.29 22.17 8.92
CA ILE A 52 -1.80 21.28 7.87
C ILE A 52 -0.67 20.45 7.26
N PHE A 53 0.45 21.08 6.90
CA PHE A 53 1.60 20.36 6.36
C PHE A 53 2.19 19.38 7.38
N ALA A 54 2.28 19.76 8.65
CA ALA A 54 2.73 18.87 9.71
C ALA A 54 1.79 17.66 9.88
N ALA A 55 0.47 17.87 9.87
CA ALA A 55 -0.52 16.79 9.97
C ALA A 55 -0.45 15.83 8.77
N ILE A 56 -0.33 16.37 7.54
CA ILE A 56 -0.15 15.56 6.33
C ILE A 56 1.16 14.77 6.40
N ALA A 57 2.27 15.42 6.76
CA ALA A 57 3.57 14.77 6.88
C ALA A 57 3.53 13.63 7.92
N LEU A 58 2.91 13.87 9.07
CA LEU A 58 2.71 12.87 10.11
C LEU A 58 1.89 11.68 9.58
N GLY A 59 0.79 11.96 8.86
CA GLY A 59 -0.03 10.94 8.23
C GLY A 59 0.73 10.10 7.21
N VAL A 60 1.59 10.72 6.40
CA VAL A 60 2.46 10.03 5.43
C VAL A 60 3.49 9.16 6.15
N VAL A 61 4.10 9.64 7.23
CA VAL A 61 5.06 8.85 8.02
C VAL A 61 4.38 7.64 8.64
N ILE A 62 3.23 7.82 9.30
CA ILE A 62 2.46 6.73 9.92
C ILE A 62 2.01 5.73 8.85
N GLY A 63 1.46 6.20 7.74
CA GLY A 63 1.06 5.36 6.61
C GLY A 63 2.25 4.60 6.02
N GLY A 64 3.38 5.26 5.84
CA GLY A 64 4.64 4.68 5.38
C GLY A 64 5.11 3.55 6.29
N ILE A 65 5.17 3.79 7.61
CA ILE A 65 5.52 2.77 8.60
C ILE A 65 4.53 1.60 8.55
N GLY A 66 3.22 1.87 8.49
CA GLY A 66 2.18 0.83 8.39
C GLY A 66 2.35 -0.04 7.15
N THR A 67 2.58 0.56 5.98
CA THR A 67 2.84 -0.20 4.74
C THR A 67 4.14 -0.98 4.80
N TRP A 68 5.19 -0.43 5.41
CA TRP A 68 6.50 -1.08 5.54
C TRP A 68 6.43 -2.32 6.45
N LEU A 69 5.75 -2.20 7.59
CA LEU A 69 5.49 -3.32 8.50
C LEU A 69 4.60 -4.40 7.83
N GLY A 70 3.62 -3.99 7.04
CA GLY A 70 2.78 -4.90 6.25
C GLY A 70 3.56 -5.67 5.18
N GLN A 71 4.47 -5.00 4.47
CA GLN A 71 5.31 -5.63 3.44
C GLN A 71 6.46 -6.47 4.00
N GLY A 72 6.94 -6.19 5.23
CA GLY A 72 8.02 -6.93 5.89
C GLY A 72 7.74 -8.43 6.06
N ARG A 73 6.49 -8.80 6.34
CA ARG A 73 6.06 -10.20 6.50
C ARG A 73 6.11 -10.99 5.18
N TRP A 74 5.88 -10.33 4.05
CA TRP A 74 5.83 -10.97 2.72
C TRP A 74 7.21 -11.29 2.13
N ARG A 75 8.28 -10.64 2.63
CA ARG A 75 9.65 -10.89 2.15
C ARG A 75 10.11 -12.34 2.42
N ARG A 76 9.61 -12.99 3.48
CA ARG A 76 9.90 -14.39 3.78
C ARG A 76 9.01 -15.36 2.99
N GLN A 77 7.72 -15.03 2.81
CA GLN A 77 6.79 -15.86 2.04
C GLN A 77 7.14 -15.92 0.55
N SER A 78 7.63 -14.82 -0.05
CA SER A 78 8.06 -14.84 -1.46
C SER A 78 9.20 -15.82 -1.74
N ARG A 79 10.05 -16.13 -0.75
CA ARG A 79 11.15 -17.10 -0.94
C ARG A 79 10.66 -18.54 -0.81
N ARG A 80 9.84 -18.83 0.21
CA ARG A 80 9.23 -20.16 0.39
C ARG A 80 8.34 -20.55 -0.79
N LEU A 81 7.47 -19.63 -1.22
CA LEU A 81 6.54 -19.90 -2.33
C LEU A 81 7.26 -20.16 -3.66
N ARG A 82 8.46 -19.58 -3.86
CA ARG A 82 9.29 -19.86 -5.05
C ARG A 82 9.91 -21.25 -5.03
N HIS A 83 10.34 -21.72 -3.86
CA HIS A 83 10.88 -23.08 -3.71
C HIS A 83 9.77 -24.12 -3.87
N GLU A 84 8.62 -23.94 -3.20
CA GLU A 84 7.47 -24.83 -3.32
C GLU A 84 6.97 -24.93 -4.78
N LEU A 85 6.94 -23.83 -5.53
CA LEU A 85 6.60 -23.86 -6.96
C LEU A 85 7.63 -24.59 -7.82
N GLN A 86 8.92 -24.53 -7.47
CA GLN A 86 9.96 -25.26 -8.20
C GLN A 86 9.89 -26.75 -7.94
N ASP A 87 9.67 -27.15 -6.69
CA ASP A 87 9.56 -28.55 -6.31
C ASP A 87 8.28 -29.18 -6.88
N ALA A 88 7.14 -28.48 -6.79
CA ALA A 88 5.90 -28.92 -7.44
C ALA A 88 6.04 -29.06 -8.96
N LYS A 89 6.79 -28.17 -9.63
CA LYS A 89 7.08 -28.30 -11.08
C LYS A 89 7.96 -29.50 -11.39
N ARG A 90 8.93 -29.81 -10.54
CA ARG A 90 9.81 -30.99 -10.71
C ARG A 90 9.03 -32.28 -10.55
N GLU A 91 8.21 -32.38 -9.51
CA GLU A 91 7.33 -33.54 -9.32
C GLU A 91 6.37 -33.70 -10.50
N ASN A 92 5.75 -32.61 -10.97
CA ASN A 92 4.85 -32.68 -12.13
C ASN A 92 5.59 -33.13 -13.42
N ALA A 93 6.83 -32.66 -13.63
CA ALA A 93 7.66 -33.11 -14.74
C ALA A 93 8.04 -34.60 -14.61
N GLN A 94 8.32 -35.08 -13.40
CA GLN A 94 8.59 -36.49 -13.12
C GLN A 94 7.34 -37.35 -13.34
N TYR A 95 6.17 -36.93 -12.87
CA TYR A 95 4.91 -37.63 -13.15
C TYR A 95 4.58 -37.64 -14.64
N ARG A 96 4.81 -36.56 -15.37
CA ARG A 96 4.62 -36.52 -16.85
C ARG A 96 5.62 -37.41 -17.59
N ALA A 97 6.86 -37.49 -17.11
CA ALA A 97 7.88 -38.37 -17.66
C ALA A 97 7.58 -39.85 -17.34
N ALA A 98 7.13 -40.15 -16.13
CA ALA A 98 6.71 -41.49 -15.71
C ALA A 98 5.40 -41.94 -16.38
N ALA A 99 4.48 -41.01 -16.65
CA ALA A 99 3.29 -41.24 -17.46
C ALA A 99 3.58 -41.27 -18.98
N SER A 100 4.80 -40.95 -19.40
CA SER A 100 5.30 -41.14 -20.77
C SER A 100 6.23 -42.35 -20.79
N PRO A 101 5.65 -43.56 -20.78
CA PRO A 101 5.64 -44.32 -22.02
C PRO A 101 4.30 -45.05 -22.24
N ALA A 102 3.87 -45.16 -23.50
CA ALA A 102 2.90 -46.16 -23.97
C ALA A 102 1.38 -45.96 -23.70
N THR A 103 0.85 -44.73 -23.75
CA THR A 103 -0.58 -44.52 -24.13
C THR A 103 -0.72 -44.05 -25.58
N ALA A 104 0.15 -44.51 -26.47
CA ALA A 104 -0.20 -44.59 -27.87
C ALA A 104 -1.17 -45.77 -27.99
N LEU A 105 -2.47 -45.48 -27.94
CA LEU A 105 -3.52 -46.46 -28.24
C LEU A 105 -3.17 -47.13 -29.58
N PRO A 106 -3.05 -48.46 -29.65
CA PRO A 106 -2.85 -49.13 -30.92
C PRO A 106 -4.09 -48.84 -31.77
N THR A 107 -3.93 -48.08 -32.84
CA THR A 107 -4.96 -47.97 -33.88
C THR A 107 -5.22 -49.38 -34.39
N PRO A 108 -6.45 -49.92 -34.26
CA PRO A 108 -6.73 -51.27 -34.71
C PRO A 108 -6.59 -51.30 -36.23
N ARG A 109 -5.56 -52.01 -36.70
CA ARG A 109 -5.36 -52.28 -38.12
C ARG A 109 -6.51 -53.19 -38.57
N ARG A 110 -7.56 -52.58 -39.12
CA ARG A 110 -8.69 -53.29 -39.73
C ARG A 110 -8.17 -53.97 -41.00
N ALA A 111 -7.99 -55.29 -40.92
CA ALA A 111 -7.69 -56.11 -42.09
C ALA A 111 -8.97 -56.23 -42.95
N ALA A 112 -8.84 -55.92 -44.23
CA ALA A 112 -9.75 -56.28 -45.31
C ALA A 112 -8.90 -56.49 -46.57
#